data_AF-A0A8T3RA30-F1
#
_entry.id   AF-A0A8T3RA30-F1
#
_cell.length_a   1.000
_cell.length_b   1.000
_cell.length_c   1.000
_cell.angle_alpha   90.00
_cell.angle_beta   90.00
_cell.angle_gamma   90.00
#
_symmetry.space_group_name_H-M   'P 1'
#
loop_
_entity.id
_entity.type
_entity.pdbx_description
1 polymer ?
#
loop_
_entity_poly.entity_id
_entity_poly.type
_entity_poly.pdbx_seq_one_letter_code
_entity_poly.pdbx_strand_id
1 'polypeptide(L)'
;WGAAPDTTAQTKYKNQIIADAAAINCALPKVGGSTVVPTPTFQDRNGNGLTTDLGDTAEVRIGCTFGVITPGIANIVGGTVAVGASSNFPIKSGLTASGSGGTPGGSAPNAAFSGNGVISPSSVSGVAPLVVEFRDTSGGSPTSWLWSFPDDGSTSTAQDPLQHTFTLPGTYIVSMTASNTLGSSTASMGVTVVGSSSVNFSANQTSGPAPLAVTFTDASTPGGTAYAWTFGSGQGTGTGASASHTYSTPGTYTVALTVTYPSPTGPMTETKTGYISVSVGSCLVPSLNGVRRNSALSVWQGAPYNLTGVVTDAPGAPNGNYVITAQDRTAGTQVPCNSNVTVNQP
;
A
#
# COMPACT_ATOMS: atom_id res chain seq x y z
N TRP A 1 11.14 -52.56 -13.43
CA TRP A 1 10.42 -52.01 -14.60
C TRP A 1 8.99 -51.70 -14.16
N GLY A 2 8.62 -50.41 -14.17
CA GLY A 2 7.24 -49.91 -14.12
C GLY A 2 6.40 -50.21 -12.88
N ALA A 3 6.71 -49.63 -11.72
CA ALA A 3 5.68 -49.46 -10.69
C ALA A 3 4.90 -48.16 -10.99
N ALA A 4 3.58 -48.26 -11.10
CA ALA A 4 2.73 -47.09 -11.31
C ALA A 4 2.88 -46.11 -10.12
N PRO A 5 2.88 -44.79 -10.35
CA PRO A 5 3.10 -43.84 -9.27
C PRO A 5 2.01 -43.94 -8.20
N ASP A 6 2.32 -43.63 -6.93
CA ASP A 6 1.35 -43.66 -5.83
C ASP A 6 0.12 -42.80 -6.16
N THR A 7 -1.04 -43.45 -6.26
CA THR A 7 -2.30 -42.82 -6.65
C THR A 7 -2.77 -41.79 -5.63
N THR A 8 -2.35 -41.91 -4.36
CA THR A 8 -2.68 -40.96 -3.30
C THR A 8 -1.86 -39.68 -3.44
N ALA A 9 -0.54 -39.80 -3.60
CA ALA A 9 0.34 -38.67 -3.89
C ALA A 9 -0.06 -37.95 -5.20
N GLN A 10 -0.39 -38.71 -6.25
CA GLN A 10 -0.90 -38.15 -7.51
C GLN A 10 -2.19 -37.36 -7.32
N THR A 11 -3.11 -37.83 -6.47
CA THR A 11 -4.39 -37.16 -6.21
C THR A 11 -4.18 -35.86 -5.44
N LYS A 12 -3.36 -35.88 -4.38
CA LYS A 12 -3.00 -34.65 -3.62
C LYS A 12 -2.35 -33.60 -4.53
N TYR A 13 -1.42 -34.04 -5.38
CA TYR A 13 -0.74 -33.19 -6.34
C TYR A 13 -1.69 -32.59 -7.39
N LYS A 14 -2.61 -33.38 -7.95
CA LYS A 14 -3.66 -32.89 -8.85
C LYS A 14 -4.54 -31.83 -8.17
N ASN A 15 -4.94 -32.05 -6.93
CA ASN A 15 -5.77 -31.11 -6.18
C ASN A 15 -5.04 -29.79 -5.92
N GLN A 16 -3.74 -29.83 -5.59
CA GLN A 16 -2.93 -28.62 -5.42
C GLN A 16 -2.85 -27.79 -6.71
N ILE A 17 -2.61 -28.43 -7.86
CA ILE A 17 -2.54 -27.71 -9.14
C ILE A 17 -3.88 -27.07 -9.51
N ILE A 18 -4.98 -27.74 -9.20
CA ILE A 18 -6.33 -27.18 -9.41
C ILE A 18 -6.54 -25.94 -8.53
N ALA A 19 -6.11 -25.99 -7.26
CA ALA A 19 -6.21 -24.86 -6.34
C ALA A 19 -5.34 -23.66 -6.80
N ASP A 20 -4.08 -23.92 -7.18
CA ASP A 20 -3.15 -22.88 -7.65
C ASP A 20 -3.65 -22.23 -8.95
N ALA A 21 -4.18 -23.02 -9.89
CA ALA A 21 -4.76 -22.50 -11.13
C ALA A 21 -6.01 -21.64 -10.88
N ALA A 22 -6.86 -22.03 -9.93
CA ALA A 22 -8.03 -21.24 -9.55
C ALA A 22 -7.64 -19.89 -8.90
N ALA A 23 -6.62 -19.88 -8.04
CA ALA A 23 -6.13 -18.68 -7.37
C ALA A 23 -5.59 -17.61 -8.36
N ILE A 24 -5.08 -18.02 -9.52
CA ILE A 24 -4.56 -17.11 -10.57
C ILE A 24 -5.55 -16.86 -11.72
N ASN A 25 -6.83 -17.22 -11.54
CA ASN A 25 -7.90 -17.12 -12.55
C ASN A 25 -7.55 -17.79 -13.90
N CYS A 26 -6.86 -18.92 -13.84
CA CYS A 26 -6.46 -19.72 -14.99
C CYS A 26 -7.47 -20.86 -15.25
N ALA A 27 -7.93 -20.96 -16.50
CA ALA A 27 -8.67 -22.13 -16.96
C ALA A 27 -7.69 -23.20 -17.46
N LEU A 28 -7.49 -24.25 -16.66
CA LEU A 28 -6.74 -25.43 -17.07
C LEU A 28 -7.41 -26.12 -18.27
N PRO A 29 -6.66 -26.75 -19.19
CA PRO A 29 -7.22 -27.44 -20.35
C PRO A 29 -8.23 -28.52 -19.94
N LYS A 30 -9.31 -28.69 -20.70
CA LYS A 30 -10.29 -29.76 -20.49
C LYS A 30 -10.27 -30.75 -21.64
N VAL A 31 -10.21 -32.04 -21.34
CA VAL A 31 -10.39 -33.13 -22.31
C VAL A 31 -11.62 -33.92 -21.87
N GLY A 32 -12.64 -33.98 -22.74
CA GLY A 32 -13.91 -34.64 -22.40
C GLY A 32 -14.66 -34.00 -21.22
N GLY A 33 -14.52 -32.69 -21.00
CA GLY A 33 -15.16 -31.97 -19.91
C GLY A 33 -14.43 -32.03 -18.55
N SER A 34 -13.41 -32.88 -18.43
CA SER A 34 -12.58 -33.00 -17.23
C SER A 34 -11.30 -32.18 -17.35
N THR A 35 -10.94 -31.47 -16.28
CA THR A 35 -9.70 -30.70 -16.19
C THR A 35 -8.47 -31.63 -16.29
N VAL A 36 -7.55 -31.31 -17.20
CA VAL A 36 -6.30 -32.05 -17.39
C VAL A 36 -5.16 -31.28 -16.74
N VAL A 37 -4.53 -31.94 -15.76
CA VAL A 37 -3.33 -31.46 -15.08
C VAL A 37 -2.10 -32.03 -15.81
N PRO A 38 -1.15 -31.20 -16.26
CA PRO A 38 0.07 -31.67 -16.91
C PRO A 38 0.88 -32.58 -15.99
N THR A 39 1.37 -33.70 -16.53
CA THR A 39 2.28 -34.60 -15.81
C THR A 39 3.60 -33.87 -15.52
N PRO A 40 4.13 -33.90 -14.29
CA PRO A 40 5.43 -33.30 -13.98
C PRO A 40 6.54 -33.95 -14.81
N THR A 41 7.50 -33.14 -15.24
CA THR A 41 8.73 -33.60 -15.89
C THR A 41 9.86 -33.64 -14.87
N PHE A 42 10.57 -34.74 -14.81
CA PHE A 42 11.61 -35.01 -13.82
C PHE A 42 13.00 -34.77 -14.41
N GLN A 43 13.84 -33.96 -13.75
CA GLN A 43 15.18 -33.58 -14.20
C GLN A 43 16.26 -34.09 -13.23
N ASP A 44 17.20 -34.87 -13.76
CA ASP A 44 18.43 -35.28 -13.07
C ASP A 44 19.32 -34.05 -12.86
N ARG A 45 19.48 -33.66 -11.60
CA ARG A 45 20.29 -32.49 -11.19
C ARG A 45 21.55 -32.89 -10.46
N ASN A 46 21.61 -34.11 -9.91
CA ASN A 46 22.76 -34.60 -9.17
C ASN A 46 23.75 -35.39 -10.08
N GLY A 47 23.38 -35.66 -11.33
CA GLY A 47 24.21 -36.26 -12.37
C GLY A 47 24.37 -37.77 -12.26
N ASN A 48 23.48 -38.45 -11.53
CA ASN A 48 23.61 -39.88 -11.24
C ASN A 48 22.87 -40.79 -12.25
N GLY A 49 22.21 -40.21 -13.25
CA GLY A 49 21.49 -40.92 -14.32
C GLY A 49 20.07 -41.36 -13.95
N LEU A 50 19.59 -40.99 -12.76
CA LEU A 50 18.21 -41.14 -12.32
C LEU A 50 17.59 -39.72 -12.23
N THR A 51 16.29 -39.60 -12.52
CA THR A 51 15.61 -38.29 -12.56
C THR A 51 14.58 -38.11 -11.44
N THR A 52 14.37 -39.15 -10.64
CA THR A 52 13.23 -39.26 -9.71
C THR A 52 13.66 -39.44 -8.26
N ASP A 53 14.95 -39.28 -7.96
CA ASP A 53 15.53 -39.53 -6.66
C ASP A 53 15.99 -38.24 -5.97
N LEU A 54 16.62 -38.41 -4.81
CA LEU A 54 16.97 -37.30 -3.94
C LEU A 54 18.07 -36.44 -4.55
N GLY A 55 17.79 -35.13 -4.62
CA GLY A 55 18.68 -34.16 -5.26
C GLY A 55 18.18 -33.65 -6.61
N ASP A 56 17.12 -34.26 -7.15
CA ASP A 56 16.51 -33.88 -8.41
C ASP A 56 15.32 -32.92 -8.26
N THR A 57 14.82 -32.43 -9.40
CA THR A 57 13.67 -31.53 -9.44
C THR A 57 12.57 -32.06 -10.35
N ALA A 58 11.33 -32.02 -9.86
CA ALA A 58 10.14 -32.13 -10.68
C ALA A 58 9.76 -30.73 -11.19
N GLU A 59 9.88 -30.50 -12.48
CA GLU A 59 9.38 -29.31 -13.14
C GLU A 59 7.90 -29.50 -13.51
N VAL A 60 7.09 -28.51 -13.14
CA VAL A 60 5.67 -28.47 -13.45
C VAL A 60 5.42 -27.25 -14.29
N ARG A 61 4.86 -27.46 -15.48
CA ARG A 61 4.50 -26.39 -16.40
C ARG A 61 2.99 -26.30 -16.46
N ILE A 62 2.44 -25.15 -16.07
CA ILE A 62 1.03 -24.84 -16.22
C ILE A 62 0.91 -23.88 -17.40
N GLY A 63 0.17 -24.29 -18.43
CA GLY A 63 -0.18 -23.45 -19.56
C GLY A 63 -1.66 -23.08 -19.50
N CYS A 64 -1.94 -21.78 -19.50
CA CYS A 64 -3.29 -21.23 -19.51
C CYS A 64 -3.58 -20.63 -20.88
N THR A 65 -4.80 -20.81 -21.41
CA THR A 65 -5.24 -20.16 -22.65
C THR A 65 -6.34 -19.16 -22.36
N PHE A 66 -6.18 -17.95 -22.88
CA PHE A 66 -7.16 -16.87 -22.77
C PHE A 66 -7.77 -16.62 -24.14
N GLY A 67 -9.10 -16.52 -24.21
CA GLY A 67 -9.79 -16.06 -25.41
C GLY A 67 -9.54 -14.57 -25.63
N VAL A 68 -9.12 -14.17 -26.83
CA VAL A 68 -8.92 -12.76 -27.18
C VAL A 68 -10.26 -12.16 -27.57
N ILE A 69 -10.88 -11.43 -26.64
CA ILE A 69 -12.21 -10.83 -26.84
C ILE A 69 -12.19 -9.55 -27.70
N THR A 70 -11.01 -9.03 -28.02
CA THR A 70 -10.84 -7.79 -28.81
C THR A 70 -10.52 -8.12 -30.26
N PRO A 71 -11.43 -7.87 -31.23
CA PRO A 71 -11.28 -8.29 -32.63
C PRO A 71 -10.00 -7.80 -33.33
N GLY A 72 -9.52 -6.59 -32.99
CA GLY A 72 -8.30 -6.03 -33.55
C GLY A 72 -7.01 -6.73 -33.09
N ILE A 73 -6.98 -7.25 -31.86
CA ILE A 73 -5.85 -8.01 -31.31
C ILE A 73 -5.90 -9.46 -31.78
N ALA A 74 -7.11 -10.02 -31.91
CA ALA A 74 -7.32 -11.39 -32.41
C ALA A 74 -6.78 -11.60 -33.84
N ASN A 75 -6.79 -10.55 -34.68
CA ASN A 75 -6.21 -10.61 -36.03
C ASN A 75 -4.68 -10.61 -36.05
N ILE A 76 -4.01 -10.28 -34.94
CA ILE A 76 -2.54 -10.21 -34.83
C ILE A 76 -1.98 -11.46 -34.15
N VAL A 77 -2.62 -11.91 -33.05
CA VAL A 77 -2.12 -13.03 -32.23
C VAL A 77 -2.99 -14.30 -32.31
N GLY A 78 -4.06 -14.28 -33.12
CA GLY A 78 -5.06 -15.34 -33.17
C GLY A 78 -6.17 -15.18 -32.12
N GLY A 79 -7.18 -16.06 -32.16
CA GLY A 79 -8.34 -16.02 -31.26
C GLY A 79 -8.05 -16.38 -29.80
N THR A 80 -6.84 -16.85 -29.50
CA THR A 80 -6.42 -17.26 -28.15
C THR A 80 -4.96 -16.92 -27.89
N VAL A 81 -4.62 -16.48 -26.68
CA VAL A 81 -3.24 -16.28 -26.20
C VAL A 81 -2.92 -17.33 -25.13
N ALA A 82 -1.78 -18.00 -25.28
CA ALA A 82 -1.28 -18.95 -24.28
C ALA A 82 -0.24 -18.27 -23.39
N VAL A 83 -0.42 -18.35 -22.07
CA VAL A 83 0.56 -17.89 -21.06
C VAL A 83 0.94 -19.08 -20.20
N GLY A 84 2.24 -19.31 -20.04
CA GLY A 84 2.77 -20.42 -19.25
C GLY A 84 3.51 -19.95 -18.01
N ALA A 85 3.39 -20.69 -16.92
CA ALA A 85 4.24 -20.59 -15.74
C ALA A 85 4.89 -21.96 -15.48
N SER A 86 6.15 -21.96 -15.03
CA SER A 86 6.86 -23.17 -14.63
C SER A 86 7.42 -23.03 -13.23
N SER A 87 7.40 -24.10 -12.45
CA SER A 87 8.04 -24.17 -11.13
C SER A 87 8.76 -25.50 -10.95
N ASN A 88 9.95 -25.43 -10.35
CA ASN A 88 10.76 -26.60 -10.02
C ASN A 88 10.54 -26.95 -8.55
N PHE A 89 10.07 -28.15 -8.29
CA PHE A 89 9.90 -28.68 -6.95
C PHE A 89 11.05 -29.67 -6.68
N PRO A 90 11.86 -29.48 -5.63
CA PRO A 90 12.84 -30.48 -5.26
C PRO A 90 12.13 -31.78 -4.87
N ILE A 91 12.61 -32.91 -5.37
CA ILE A 91 12.14 -34.23 -4.95
C ILE A 91 12.64 -34.44 -3.52
N LYS A 92 11.74 -34.26 -2.54
CA LYS A 92 12.03 -34.45 -1.11
C LYS A 92 11.78 -35.91 -0.74
N SER A 93 12.57 -36.41 0.21
CA SER A 93 12.54 -37.81 0.68
C SER A 93 11.11 -38.27 0.96
N GLY A 94 10.64 -39.24 0.18
CA GLY A 94 9.26 -39.71 0.13
C GLY A 94 8.99 -40.66 -1.06
N LEU A 95 9.85 -40.64 -2.09
CA LEU A 95 9.95 -41.68 -3.12
C LEU A 95 11.30 -42.39 -2.93
N THR A 96 11.37 -43.39 -2.06
CA THR A 96 12.54 -44.29 -2.07
C THR A 96 12.40 -45.28 -3.21
N ALA A 97 13.28 -45.18 -4.21
CA ALA A 97 13.65 -46.32 -5.02
C ALA A 97 14.28 -47.38 -4.10
N SER A 98 13.62 -48.52 -3.89
CA SER A 98 14.29 -49.68 -3.27
C SER A 98 14.59 -50.72 -4.32
N GLY A 99 15.81 -50.69 -4.84
CA GLY A 99 16.46 -51.91 -5.30
C GLY A 99 16.65 -52.83 -4.08
N SER A 100 16.34 -54.12 -4.27
CA SER A 100 16.43 -55.24 -3.30
C SER A 100 15.31 -55.36 -2.25
N GLY A 101 14.26 -56.10 -2.60
CA GLY A 101 13.68 -57.20 -1.78
C GLY A 101 13.05 -56.92 -0.41
N GLY A 102 13.08 -55.71 0.13
CA GLY A 102 12.34 -55.34 1.33
C GLY A 102 10.95 -54.80 0.99
N THR A 103 9.93 -55.15 1.78
CA THR A 103 8.64 -54.43 1.80
C THR A 103 8.90 -52.91 1.82
N PRO A 104 8.15 -52.06 1.08
CA PRO A 104 8.35 -50.62 1.11
C PRO A 104 8.15 -50.12 2.54
N GLY A 105 9.24 -49.97 3.28
CA GLY A 105 9.24 -49.33 4.58
C GLY A 105 8.89 -47.87 4.35
N GLY A 106 7.88 -47.36 5.05
CA GLY A 106 7.61 -45.93 5.01
C GLY A 106 8.85 -45.12 5.39
N SER A 107 8.81 -43.82 5.16
CA SER A 107 9.81 -42.91 5.71
C SER A 107 9.28 -42.25 6.99
N ALA A 108 10.17 -41.87 7.90
CA ALA A 108 9.83 -40.89 8.92
C ALA A 108 9.37 -39.58 8.25
N PRO A 109 8.50 -38.77 8.87
CA PRO A 109 8.02 -37.55 8.26
C PRO A 109 9.16 -36.57 7.99
N ASN A 110 9.01 -35.77 6.94
CA ASN A 110 9.83 -34.58 6.69
C ASN A 110 8.92 -33.35 6.85
N ALA A 111 8.91 -32.79 8.06
CA ALA A 111 8.03 -31.72 8.46
C ALA A 111 8.25 -30.50 7.56
N ALA A 112 7.15 -29.95 7.06
CA ALA A 112 7.13 -28.70 6.33
C ALA A 112 5.73 -28.10 6.42
N PHE A 113 5.63 -26.78 6.50
CA PHE A 113 4.36 -26.08 6.45
C PHE A 113 4.48 -24.74 5.73
N SER A 114 3.35 -24.21 5.28
CA SER A 114 3.22 -22.87 4.70
C SER A 114 2.37 -21.97 5.60
N GLY A 115 2.53 -20.66 5.44
CA GLY A 115 1.70 -19.63 6.09
C GLY A 115 1.15 -18.69 5.04
N ASN A 116 -0.16 -18.43 5.04
CA ASN A 116 -0.86 -17.56 4.06
C ASN A 116 -0.51 -17.87 2.58
N GLY A 117 -0.31 -19.15 2.24
CA GLY A 117 -0.03 -19.60 0.88
C GLY A 117 1.44 -19.52 0.45
N VAL A 118 2.38 -19.09 1.31
CA VAL A 118 3.81 -19.05 0.99
C VAL A 118 4.48 -20.39 1.32
N ILE A 119 4.90 -21.14 0.30
CA ILE A 119 5.46 -22.50 0.43
C ILE A 119 6.97 -22.45 0.70
N SER A 120 7.48 -23.31 1.59
CA SER A 120 8.90 -23.39 2.06
C SER A 120 9.24 -22.31 3.10
N PRO A 121 10.36 -22.40 3.88
CA PRO A 121 10.60 -21.60 5.10
C PRO A 121 10.87 -20.13 4.74
N SER A 122 9.78 -19.47 4.42
CA SER A 122 9.66 -18.09 4.03
C SER A 122 8.85 -17.47 5.14
N SER A 123 9.43 -16.45 5.74
CA SER A 123 8.83 -15.75 6.87
C SER A 123 7.51 -15.10 6.45
N VAL A 124 6.51 -15.14 7.32
CA VAL A 124 5.31 -14.31 7.17
C VAL A 124 5.54 -12.98 7.89
N SER A 125 5.07 -11.88 7.33
CA SER A 125 5.08 -10.60 8.03
C SER A 125 3.78 -9.83 7.83
N GLY A 126 3.39 -9.05 8.82
CA GLY A 126 2.17 -8.24 8.77
C GLY A 126 2.02 -7.29 9.96
N VAL A 127 0.94 -6.52 9.97
CA VAL A 127 0.62 -5.56 11.04
C VAL A 127 -0.26 -6.24 12.09
N ALA A 128 -0.03 -5.94 13.37
CA ALA A 128 -0.86 -6.42 14.48
C ALA A 128 -2.30 -5.85 14.40
N PRO A 129 -3.35 -6.65 14.68
CA PRO A 129 -3.30 -8.10 14.87
C PRO A 129 -3.12 -8.85 13.54
N LEU A 130 -2.18 -9.80 13.50
CA LEU A 130 -1.89 -10.60 12.30
C LEU A 130 -2.50 -11.98 12.42
N VAL A 131 -3.46 -12.30 11.54
CA VAL A 131 -4.00 -13.65 11.38
C VAL A 131 -3.17 -14.41 10.36
N VAL A 132 -2.66 -15.58 10.74
CA VAL A 132 -1.92 -16.49 9.86
C VAL A 132 -2.66 -17.81 9.75
N GLU A 133 -2.95 -18.22 8.52
CA GLU A 133 -3.43 -19.57 8.20
C GLU A 133 -2.24 -20.47 7.86
N PHE A 134 -2.00 -21.47 8.69
CA PHE A 134 -0.96 -22.48 8.54
C PHE A 134 -1.50 -23.73 7.84
N ARG A 135 -0.70 -24.26 6.91
CA ARG A 135 -1.03 -25.48 6.14
C ARG A 135 0.10 -26.49 6.18
N ASP A 136 -0.24 -27.76 6.39
CA ASP A 136 0.73 -28.85 6.40
C ASP A 136 1.17 -29.19 4.97
N THR A 137 2.48 -29.25 4.75
CA THR A 137 3.09 -29.63 3.46
C THR A 137 4.12 -30.75 3.65
N SER A 138 4.05 -31.46 4.77
CA SER A 138 5.02 -32.47 5.17
C SER A 138 5.03 -33.69 4.24
N GLY A 139 6.23 -34.22 3.99
CA GLY A 139 6.43 -35.51 3.33
C GLY A 139 6.42 -36.68 4.34
N GLY A 140 6.45 -37.92 3.84
CA GLY A 140 6.61 -39.11 4.68
C GLY A 140 5.36 -39.54 5.47
N SER A 141 4.16 -39.17 4.99
CA SER A 141 2.88 -39.62 5.55
C SER A 141 2.78 -39.50 7.08
N PRO A 142 2.86 -38.28 7.64
CA PRO A 142 2.66 -38.06 9.05
C PRO A 142 1.23 -38.48 9.49
N THR A 143 1.14 -38.93 10.73
CA THR A 143 -0.12 -39.37 11.38
C THR A 143 -0.50 -38.51 12.58
N SER A 144 0.39 -37.60 13.00
CA SER A 144 0.17 -36.68 14.11
C SER A 144 0.99 -35.41 13.92
N TRP A 145 0.47 -34.30 14.46
CA TRP A 145 1.06 -32.97 14.40
C TRP A 145 1.07 -32.35 15.80
N LEU A 146 2.10 -31.56 16.10
CA LEU A 146 2.17 -30.70 17.28
C LEU A 146 2.68 -29.33 16.86
N TRP A 147 1.81 -28.35 16.90
CA TRP A 147 2.10 -26.93 16.68
C TRP A 147 2.43 -26.25 18.00
N SER A 148 3.40 -25.34 17.98
CA SER A 148 3.73 -24.48 19.12
C SER A 148 3.82 -23.02 18.69
N PHE A 149 3.11 -22.16 19.44
CA PHE A 149 3.04 -20.73 19.23
C PHE A 149 3.73 -20.01 20.41
N PRO A 150 4.88 -19.35 20.18
CA PRO A 150 5.68 -18.79 21.26
C PRO A 150 5.16 -17.45 21.80
N ASP A 151 4.22 -16.80 21.12
CA ASP A 151 3.63 -15.52 21.53
C ASP A 151 2.74 -15.66 22.77
N ASP A 152 1.99 -16.76 22.89
CA ASP A 152 1.11 -17.04 24.01
C ASP A 152 1.39 -18.40 24.70
N GLY A 153 2.32 -19.20 24.16
CA GLY A 153 2.65 -20.53 24.66
C GLY A 153 1.63 -21.60 24.31
N SER A 154 0.65 -21.30 23.47
CA SER A 154 -0.38 -22.25 23.06
C SER A 154 0.17 -23.34 22.13
N THR A 155 -0.53 -24.47 22.11
CA THR A 155 -0.21 -25.62 21.25
C THR A 155 -1.45 -26.15 20.56
N SER A 156 -1.29 -26.80 19.41
CA SER A 156 -2.39 -27.43 18.67
C SER A 156 -1.96 -28.76 18.05
N THR A 157 -2.91 -29.68 17.88
CA THR A 157 -2.71 -30.95 17.17
C THR A 157 -3.53 -31.04 15.87
N ALA A 158 -4.11 -29.92 15.44
CA ALA A 158 -4.84 -29.85 14.18
C ALA A 158 -3.90 -30.13 13.00
N GLN A 159 -4.39 -30.84 11.98
CA GLN A 159 -3.60 -31.16 10.80
C GLN A 159 -3.44 -29.93 9.88
N ASP A 160 -4.53 -29.46 9.26
CA ASP A 160 -4.58 -28.33 8.31
C ASP A 160 -6.06 -28.08 7.92
N PRO A 161 -6.52 -26.82 7.75
CA PRO A 161 -5.83 -25.58 8.09
C PRO A 161 -5.94 -25.23 9.57
N LEU A 162 -4.92 -24.56 10.08
CA LEU A 162 -4.87 -24.01 11.43
C LEU A 162 -4.70 -22.50 11.36
N GLN A 163 -5.57 -21.74 12.02
CA GLN A 163 -5.41 -20.29 12.15
C GLN A 163 -4.87 -19.93 13.53
N HIS A 164 -3.93 -18.98 13.58
CA HIS A 164 -3.45 -18.35 14.81
C HIS A 164 -3.41 -16.84 14.63
N THR A 165 -3.68 -16.09 15.72
CA THR A 165 -3.70 -14.62 15.69
C THR A 165 -2.63 -14.05 16.60
N PHE A 166 -1.64 -13.40 16.02
CA PHE A 166 -0.60 -12.70 16.75
C PHE A 166 -1.07 -11.26 17.06
N THR A 167 -1.35 -10.99 18.32
CA THR A 167 -1.96 -9.72 18.76
C THR A 167 -0.94 -8.62 19.06
N LEU A 168 0.28 -9.01 19.47
CA LEU A 168 1.33 -8.07 19.84
C LEU A 168 2.45 -8.03 18.79
N PRO A 169 3.07 -6.86 18.57
CA PRO A 169 4.25 -6.74 17.74
C PRO A 169 5.40 -7.58 18.30
N GLY A 170 6.14 -8.23 17.41
CA GLY A 170 7.23 -9.13 17.78
C GLY A 170 7.68 -10.01 16.62
N THR A 171 8.81 -10.69 16.83
CA THR A 171 9.28 -11.74 15.93
C THR A 171 9.11 -13.07 16.63
N TYR A 172 8.29 -13.93 16.04
CA TYR A 172 7.92 -15.23 16.59
C TYR A 172 8.48 -16.35 15.71
N ILE A 173 8.91 -17.45 16.31
CA ILE A 173 9.32 -18.65 15.58
C ILE A 173 8.29 -19.73 15.86
N VAL A 174 7.35 -19.90 14.95
CA VAL A 174 6.34 -20.96 15.01
C VAL A 174 6.99 -22.28 14.63
N SER A 175 6.64 -23.36 15.33
CA SER A 175 7.14 -24.70 15.00
C SER A 175 6.01 -25.72 14.88
N MET A 176 6.23 -26.71 14.02
CA MET A 176 5.36 -27.86 13.84
C MET A 176 6.20 -29.13 13.82
N THR A 177 5.89 -30.08 14.71
CA THR A 177 6.44 -31.44 14.69
C THR A 177 5.44 -32.38 14.04
N ALA A 178 5.87 -33.09 13.00
CA ALA A 178 5.08 -34.12 12.32
C ALA A 178 5.65 -35.50 12.63
N SER A 179 4.79 -36.46 13.03
CA SER A 179 5.23 -37.80 13.48
C SER A 179 4.42 -38.94 12.88
N ASN A 180 5.09 -40.08 12.66
CA ASN A 180 4.48 -41.38 12.37
C ASN A 180 5.20 -42.49 13.16
N THR A 181 4.83 -43.75 12.92
CA THR A 181 5.41 -44.92 13.63
C THR A 181 6.90 -45.13 13.36
N LEU A 182 7.46 -44.44 12.35
CA LEU A 182 8.84 -44.57 11.90
C LEU A 182 9.72 -43.42 12.38
N GLY A 183 9.14 -42.36 12.95
CA GLY A 183 9.85 -41.25 13.56
C GLY A 183 9.10 -39.93 13.49
N SER A 184 9.83 -38.85 13.74
CA SER A 184 9.31 -37.49 13.75
C SER A 184 10.33 -36.49 13.22
N SER A 185 9.86 -35.37 12.70
CA SER A 185 10.70 -34.21 12.40
C SER A 185 9.96 -32.91 12.69
N THR A 186 10.71 -31.81 12.79
CA THR A 186 10.19 -30.49 13.14
C THR A 186 10.56 -29.47 12.08
N ALA A 187 9.57 -28.67 11.67
CA ALA A 187 9.76 -27.48 10.84
C ALA A 187 9.56 -26.22 11.68
N SER A 188 10.12 -25.10 11.22
CA SER A 188 9.92 -23.80 11.87
C SER A 188 9.80 -22.68 10.83
N MET A 189 9.05 -21.63 11.19
CA MET A 189 8.80 -20.45 10.36
C MET A 189 8.84 -19.18 11.22
N GLY A 190 9.54 -18.16 10.73
CA GLY A 190 9.51 -16.83 11.32
C GLY A 190 8.23 -16.09 10.98
N VAL A 191 7.58 -15.49 11.99
CA VAL A 191 6.45 -14.59 11.84
C VAL A 191 6.82 -13.24 12.44
N THR A 192 6.88 -12.20 11.61
CA THR A 192 7.21 -10.84 12.04
C THR A 192 5.95 -9.98 12.07
N VAL A 193 5.57 -9.54 13.26
CA VAL A 193 4.41 -8.70 13.49
C VAL A 193 4.88 -7.30 13.84
N VAL A 194 4.47 -6.31 13.07
CA VAL A 194 4.78 -4.90 13.35
C VAL A 194 3.59 -4.21 14.01
N GLY A 195 3.88 -3.19 14.83
CA GLY A 195 2.82 -2.36 15.43
C GLY A 195 2.06 -1.53 14.40
N SER A 196 0.87 -1.08 14.80
CA SER A 196 0.09 -0.12 14.02
C SER A 196 0.82 1.21 13.90
N SER A 197 0.84 1.78 12.70
CA SER A 197 1.30 3.15 12.46
C SER A 197 0.11 4.11 12.36
N SER A 198 0.30 5.34 12.83
CA SER A 198 -0.66 6.43 12.68
C SER A 198 0.05 7.63 12.05
N VAL A 199 -0.53 8.16 10.98
CA VAL A 199 -0.03 9.38 10.33
C VAL A 199 -0.75 10.60 10.90
N ASN A 200 -0.01 11.62 11.30
CA ASN A 200 -0.57 12.89 11.73
C ASN A 200 0.43 14.02 11.49
N PHE A 201 -0.04 15.26 11.52
CA PHE A 201 0.80 16.44 11.40
C PHE A 201 0.18 17.68 12.04
N SER A 202 1.02 18.67 12.34
CA SER A 202 0.61 20.00 12.80
C SER A 202 1.11 21.09 11.85
N ALA A 203 0.58 22.30 12.02
CA ALA A 203 1.09 23.51 11.37
C ALA A 203 1.34 24.58 12.44
N ASN A 204 2.31 25.46 12.23
CA ASN A 204 2.58 26.59 13.14
C ASN A 204 1.43 27.62 13.15
N GLN A 205 0.70 27.72 12.06
CA GLN A 205 -0.52 28.52 11.93
C GLN A 205 -1.44 27.90 10.89
N THR A 206 -2.75 28.04 11.10
CA THR A 206 -3.78 27.52 10.21
C THR A 206 -4.64 28.61 9.57
N SER A 207 -4.43 29.88 9.94
CA SER A 207 -5.15 30.99 9.33
C SER A 207 -4.38 32.31 9.39
N GLY A 208 -4.63 33.18 8.40
CA GLY A 208 -4.07 34.53 8.38
C GLY A 208 -4.21 35.19 7.00
N PRO A 209 -3.81 36.46 6.87
CA PRO A 209 -3.90 37.17 5.60
C PRO A 209 -2.88 36.66 4.57
N ALA A 210 -3.23 36.72 3.29
CA ALA A 210 -2.28 36.48 2.21
C ALA A 210 -1.19 37.58 2.15
N PRO A 211 0.09 37.24 1.89
CA PRO A 211 0.63 35.88 1.78
C PRO A 211 0.83 35.24 3.17
N LEU A 212 0.35 33.99 3.33
CA LEU A 212 0.47 33.24 4.58
C LEU A 212 1.57 32.19 4.47
N ALA A 213 2.69 32.38 5.18
CA ALA A 213 3.77 31.39 5.27
C ALA A 213 3.50 30.39 6.40
N VAL A 214 3.36 29.11 6.06
CA VAL A 214 3.03 28.03 6.99
C VAL A 214 4.15 26.99 7.00
N THR A 215 4.56 26.58 8.20
CA THR A 215 5.44 25.44 8.41
C THR A 215 4.62 24.29 8.98
N PHE A 216 4.69 23.15 8.30
CA PHE A 216 4.09 21.89 8.69
C PHE A 216 5.13 20.97 9.32
N THR A 217 4.71 20.20 10.31
CA THR A 217 5.57 19.27 11.06
C THR A 217 4.85 17.96 11.25
N ASP A 218 5.54 16.86 10.90
CA ASP A 218 5.11 15.50 11.15
C ASP A 218 4.87 15.24 12.64
N ALA A 219 3.79 14.55 12.93
CA ALA A 219 3.42 14.08 14.26
C ALA A 219 3.03 12.59 14.22
N SER A 220 3.53 11.86 13.21
CA SER A 220 3.21 10.46 13.00
C SER A 220 3.90 9.57 14.04
N THR A 221 3.24 8.47 14.40
CA THR A 221 3.76 7.52 15.38
C THR A 221 3.62 6.08 14.87
N PRO A 222 4.72 5.32 14.76
CA PRO A 222 6.10 5.81 14.77
C PRO A 222 6.38 6.74 13.58
N GLY A 223 7.56 7.36 13.55
CA GLY A 223 8.03 8.08 12.36
C GLY A 223 8.24 7.14 11.17
N GLY A 224 8.19 7.69 9.96
CA GLY A 224 8.46 6.95 8.72
C GLY A 224 9.87 7.14 8.17
N THR A 225 10.15 6.44 7.07
CA THR A 225 11.42 6.53 6.32
C THR A 225 11.41 7.62 5.25
N ALA A 226 10.24 8.04 4.79
CA ALA A 226 10.07 9.15 3.85
C ALA A 226 8.73 9.88 4.07
N TYR A 227 8.68 11.14 3.64
CA TYR A 227 7.56 12.06 3.86
C TYR A 227 7.31 12.85 2.58
N ALA A 228 6.06 12.92 2.14
CA ALA A 228 5.61 13.68 0.99
C ALA A 228 4.37 14.52 1.36
N TRP A 229 4.43 15.81 1.08
CA TRP A 229 3.38 16.78 1.41
C TRP A 229 2.67 17.25 0.14
N THR A 230 1.36 17.46 0.25
CA THR A 230 0.58 18.24 -0.71
C THR A 230 -0.09 19.39 0.02
N PHE A 231 0.06 20.61 -0.49
CA PHE A 231 -0.43 21.83 0.16
C PHE A 231 -1.80 22.30 -0.35
N GLY A 232 -2.41 21.55 -1.27
CA GLY A 232 -3.66 21.87 -1.96
C GLY A 232 -3.51 21.89 -3.48
N SER A 233 -4.63 21.93 -4.21
CA SER A 233 -4.63 21.92 -5.67
C SER A 233 -3.86 23.10 -6.24
N GLY A 234 -2.84 22.83 -7.06
CA GLY A 234 -2.01 23.86 -7.70
C GLY A 234 -1.02 24.57 -6.76
N GLN A 235 -0.88 24.11 -5.50
CA GLN A 235 0.03 24.72 -4.52
C GLN A 235 1.43 24.06 -4.49
N GLY A 236 1.66 23.00 -5.27
CA GLY A 236 2.93 22.27 -5.27
C GLY A 236 3.01 21.22 -4.16
N THR A 237 4.24 20.75 -3.89
CA THR A 237 4.54 19.65 -2.97
C THR A 237 5.75 19.95 -2.09
N GLY A 238 5.91 19.18 -1.01
CA GLY A 238 7.07 19.25 -0.12
C GLY A 238 7.56 17.87 0.28
N THR A 239 8.74 17.79 0.88
CA THR A 239 9.35 16.55 1.38
C THR A 239 10.01 16.75 2.74
N GLY A 240 10.28 15.65 3.44
CA GLY A 240 10.90 15.67 4.78
C GLY A 240 9.87 15.74 5.91
N ALA A 241 10.31 15.42 7.13
CA ALA A 241 9.44 15.41 8.32
C ALA A 241 8.85 16.79 8.65
N SER A 242 9.49 17.87 8.19
CA SER A 242 8.92 19.21 8.22
C SER A 242 9.03 19.84 6.83
N ALA A 243 8.00 20.58 6.43
CA ALA A 243 7.98 21.31 5.17
C ALA A 243 7.34 22.68 5.36
N SER A 244 7.72 23.66 4.54
CA SER A 244 7.12 25.00 4.57
C SER A 244 6.53 25.38 3.22
N HIS A 245 5.41 26.09 3.24
CA HIS A 245 4.71 26.58 2.05
C HIS A 245 4.13 27.96 2.28
N THR A 246 4.09 28.80 1.24
CA THR A 246 3.48 30.13 1.30
C THR A 246 2.25 30.18 0.42
N TYR A 247 1.10 30.46 1.01
CA TYR A 247 -0.17 30.64 0.31
C TYR A 247 -0.36 32.10 -0.08
N SER A 248 -0.19 32.39 -1.37
CA SER A 248 -0.21 33.77 -1.90
C SER A 248 -1.61 34.31 -2.19
N THR A 249 -2.62 33.44 -2.27
CA THR A 249 -4.00 33.82 -2.58
C THR A 249 -4.93 33.49 -1.41
N PRO A 250 -5.96 34.31 -1.12
CA PRO A 250 -7.01 33.95 -0.19
C PRO A 250 -7.75 32.68 -0.62
N GLY A 251 -8.21 31.90 0.35
CA GLY A 251 -8.91 30.64 0.12
C GLY A 251 -8.72 29.64 1.25
N THR A 252 -9.39 28.49 1.13
CA THR A 252 -9.21 27.36 2.04
C THR A 252 -8.45 26.24 1.34
N TYR A 253 -7.44 25.70 1.99
CA TYR A 253 -6.55 24.69 1.41
C TYR A 253 -6.55 23.40 2.22
N THR A 254 -6.74 22.30 1.50
CA THR A 254 -6.59 20.93 2.03
C THR A 254 -5.13 20.54 1.97
N VAL A 255 -4.60 20.01 3.08
CA VAL A 255 -3.21 19.57 3.21
C VAL A 255 -3.20 18.08 3.47
N ALA A 256 -2.31 17.35 2.79
CA ALA A 256 -2.08 15.93 3.07
C ALA A 256 -0.60 15.63 3.27
N LEU A 257 -0.33 14.73 4.21
CA LEU A 257 0.97 14.14 4.46
C LEU A 257 0.90 12.65 4.15
N THR A 258 1.76 12.18 3.26
CA THR A 258 2.02 10.76 3.03
C THR A 258 3.35 10.38 3.68
N VAL A 259 3.31 9.42 4.61
CA VAL A 259 4.48 8.86 5.29
C VAL A 259 4.71 7.45 4.78
N THR A 260 5.94 7.17 4.35
CA THR A 260 6.34 5.83 3.91
C THR A 260 6.91 5.06 5.09
N TYR A 261 6.35 3.89 5.38
CA TYR A 261 6.88 2.93 6.35
C TYR A 261 7.55 1.75 5.63
N PRO A 262 8.49 1.05 6.28
CA PRO A 262 9.01 -0.22 5.78
C PRO A 262 7.88 -1.24 5.54
N SER A 263 8.18 -2.25 4.71
CA SER A 263 7.35 -3.46 4.64
C SER A 263 7.23 -4.07 6.05
N PRO A 264 6.04 -4.54 6.47
CA PRO A 264 4.83 -4.76 5.66
C PRO A 264 3.83 -3.59 5.62
N THR A 265 4.07 -2.49 6.35
CA THR A 265 3.09 -1.39 6.47
C THR A 265 2.92 -0.57 5.19
N GLY A 266 4.03 -0.20 4.54
CA GLY A 266 3.99 0.61 3.33
C GLY A 266 3.55 2.08 3.55
N PRO A 267 3.15 2.80 2.50
CA PRO A 267 2.79 4.21 2.60
C PRO A 267 1.39 4.41 3.21
N MET A 268 1.28 5.42 4.07
CA MET A 268 0.02 5.86 4.70
C MET A 268 -0.15 7.37 4.52
N THR A 269 -1.39 7.83 4.36
CA THR A 269 -1.69 9.25 4.12
C THR A 269 -2.72 9.77 5.10
N GLU A 270 -2.44 10.92 5.70
CA GLU A 270 -3.42 11.72 6.46
C GLU A 270 -3.77 12.97 5.65
N THR A 271 -5.05 13.27 5.51
CA THR A 271 -5.56 14.44 4.78
C THR A 271 -6.45 15.29 5.67
N LYS A 272 -6.06 16.55 5.88
CA LYS A 272 -6.86 17.53 6.62
C LYS A 272 -7.51 18.51 5.64
N THR A 273 -8.82 18.35 5.44
CA THR A 273 -9.62 19.16 4.52
C THR A 273 -9.81 20.57 5.04
N GLY A 274 -9.55 21.59 4.20
CA GLY A 274 -9.68 23.00 4.59
C GLY A 274 -8.81 23.42 5.77
N TYR A 275 -7.68 22.71 5.97
CA TYR A 275 -6.82 22.87 7.14
C TYR A 275 -6.16 24.26 7.24
N ILE A 276 -5.90 24.91 6.11
CA ILE A 276 -5.39 26.28 6.07
C ILE A 276 -6.46 27.22 5.51
N SER A 277 -6.72 28.33 6.21
CA SER A 277 -7.66 29.38 5.79
C SER A 277 -6.94 30.71 5.62
N VAL A 278 -6.77 31.13 4.37
CA VAL A 278 -6.10 32.37 4.03
C VAL A 278 -7.14 33.44 3.76
N SER A 279 -7.10 34.52 4.54
CA SER A 279 -7.98 35.67 4.34
C SER A 279 -7.35 36.69 3.39
N VAL A 280 -8.17 37.62 2.92
CA VAL A 280 -7.64 38.86 2.34
C VAL A 280 -6.82 39.61 3.40
N GLY A 281 -5.70 40.22 2.99
CA GLY A 281 -4.99 41.17 3.85
C GLY A 281 -5.90 42.36 4.14
N SER A 282 -6.07 42.71 5.41
CA SER A 282 -6.77 43.93 5.80
C SER A 282 -6.09 45.13 5.14
N CYS A 283 -6.81 45.83 4.27
CA CYS A 283 -6.29 47.06 3.67
C CYS A 283 -6.25 48.13 4.77
N LEU A 284 -5.05 48.62 5.12
CA LEU A 284 -4.93 49.85 5.89
C LEU A 284 -5.29 51.01 4.95
N VAL A 285 -6.57 51.38 4.92
CA VAL A 285 -6.93 52.70 4.37
C VAL A 285 -6.33 53.73 5.32
N PRO A 286 -5.52 54.69 4.85
CA PRO A 286 -5.08 55.79 5.70
C PRO A 286 -6.30 56.48 6.32
N SER A 287 -6.31 56.68 7.65
CA SER A 287 -7.33 57.50 8.30
C SER A 287 -7.24 58.92 7.72
N LEU A 288 -8.30 59.37 7.06
CA LEU A 288 -8.39 60.74 6.54
C LEU A 288 -8.98 61.71 7.58
N ASN A 289 -9.14 61.28 8.82
CA ASN A 289 -9.71 62.08 9.88
C ASN A 289 -8.79 63.27 10.19
N GLY A 290 -9.25 64.50 9.95
CA GLY A 290 -8.45 65.73 10.11
C GLY A 290 -7.54 66.10 8.92
N VAL A 291 -7.53 65.33 7.83
CA VAL A 291 -6.81 65.71 6.60
C VAL A 291 -7.60 66.78 5.84
N ARG A 292 -6.96 67.91 5.52
CA ARG A 292 -7.61 68.96 4.71
C ARG A 292 -7.95 68.42 3.32
N ARG A 293 -9.16 68.76 2.87
CA ARG A 293 -9.83 68.34 1.62
C ARG A 293 -8.91 68.34 0.37
N ASN A 294 -7.99 69.31 0.28
CA ASN A 294 -7.10 69.51 -0.88
C ASN A 294 -5.76 68.74 -0.78
N SER A 295 -5.53 68.03 0.32
CA SER A 295 -4.28 67.31 0.63
C SER A 295 -4.45 65.79 0.65
N ALA A 296 -5.65 65.28 0.39
CA ALA A 296 -5.92 63.85 0.35
C ALA A 296 -5.17 63.14 -0.79
N LEU A 297 -4.96 63.82 -1.93
CA LEU A 297 -4.29 63.25 -3.12
C LEU A 297 -2.81 62.90 -2.87
N SER A 298 -2.08 63.75 -2.14
CA SER A 298 -0.66 63.48 -1.82
C SER A 298 -0.49 62.37 -0.79
N VAL A 299 -1.42 62.22 0.16
CA VAL A 299 -1.48 61.06 1.07
C VAL A 299 -1.76 59.77 0.29
N TRP A 300 -2.58 59.85 -0.76
CA TRP A 300 -2.91 58.72 -1.64
C TRP A 300 -1.75 58.30 -2.54
N GLN A 301 -1.02 59.26 -3.13
CA GLN A 301 0.15 59.02 -3.99
C GLN A 301 1.41 58.62 -3.21
N GLY A 302 1.49 58.96 -1.92
CA GLY A 302 2.59 58.58 -1.03
C GLY A 302 2.40 57.21 -0.35
N ALA A 303 1.27 56.54 -0.58
CA ALA A 303 1.02 55.23 0.00
C ALA A 303 1.98 54.18 -0.61
N PRO A 304 2.53 53.25 0.18
CA PRO A 304 3.51 52.25 -0.29
C PRO A 304 2.92 51.17 -1.21
N TYR A 305 1.70 51.35 -1.70
CA TYR A 305 0.97 50.40 -2.55
C TYR A 305 0.32 51.14 -3.73
N ASN A 306 0.37 50.52 -4.92
CA ASN A 306 -0.29 51.04 -6.13
C ASN A 306 -1.82 50.98 -5.94
N LEU A 307 -2.40 52.13 -5.61
CA LEU A 307 -3.85 52.33 -5.55
C LEU A 307 -4.35 52.74 -6.94
N THR A 308 -5.30 51.99 -7.48
CA THR A 308 -6.05 52.35 -8.69
C THR A 308 -7.50 52.61 -8.30
N GLY A 309 -8.01 53.79 -8.59
CA GLY A 309 -9.37 54.21 -8.27
C GLY A 309 -9.75 55.45 -9.07
N VAL A 310 -11.05 55.60 -9.36
CA VAL A 310 -11.58 56.79 -10.01
C VAL A 310 -11.93 57.78 -8.92
N VAL A 311 -11.25 58.93 -8.91
CA VAL A 311 -11.58 60.06 -8.06
C VAL A 311 -12.54 60.95 -8.85
N THR A 312 -13.82 60.96 -8.49
CA THR A 312 -14.81 61.84 -9.12
C THR A 312 -15.20 62.97 -8.18
N ASP A 313 -15.34 64.18 -8.72
CA ASP A 313 -15.92 65.31 -8.00
C ASP A 313 -17.38 64.99 -7.62
N ALA A 314 -17.76 65.26 -6.37
CA ALA A 314 -19.16 65.16 -5.97
C ALA A 314 -20.00 66.21 -6.75
N PRO A 315 -21.13 65.82 -7.37
CA PRO A 315 -22.00 66.76 -8.06
C PRO A 315 -22.47 67.87 -7.10
N GLY A 316 -22.08 69.12 -7.38
CA GLY A 316 -22.52 70.30 -6.61
C GLY A 316 -21.61 70.76 -5.46
N ALA A 317 -20.39 70.23 -5.30
CA ALA A 317 -19.46 70.73 -4.29
C ALA A 317 -18.60 71.91 -4.80
N PRO A 318 -18.66 73.11 -4.19
CA PRO A 318 -17.93 74.28 -4.70
C PRO A 318 -16.40 74.23 -4.57
N ASN A 319 -15.85 73.23 -3.86
CA ASN A 319 -14.46 73.21 -3.39
C ASN A 319 -13.84 71.79 -3.42
N GLY A 320 -13.92 71.04 -4.52
CA GLY A 320 -13.15 69.80 -4.69
C GLY A 320 -13.41 68.72 -3.63
N ASN A 321 -14.67 68.47 -3.28
CA ASN A 321 -15.01 67.26 -2.51
C ASN A 321 -14.87 66.05 -3.43
N TYR A 322 -13.95 65.16 -3.09
CA TYR A 322 -13.82 63.87 -3.73
C TYR A 322 -14.59 62.81 -2.96
N VAL A 323 -15.31 61.96 -3.68
CA VAL A 323 -15.91 60.74 -3.12
C VAL A 323 -15.14 59.56 -3.69
N ILE A 324 -14.56 58.74 -2.82
CA ILE A 324 -13.97 57.46 -3.22
C ILE A 324 -15.12 56.46 -3.28
N THR A 325 -15.59 56.15 -4.49
CA THR A 325 -16.79 55.35 -4.72
C THR A 325 -16.50 53.86 -4.88
N ALA A 326 -15.27 53.48 -5.24
CA ALA A 326 -14.83 52.08 -5.29
C ALA A 326 -13.30 51.97 -5.29
N GLN A 327 -12.78 50.90 -4.68
CA GLN A 327 -11.41 50.43 -4.81
C GLN A 327 -11.46 49.03 -5.41
N ASP A 328 -10.68 48.76 -6.45
CA ASP A 328 -10.61 47.44 -7.05
C ASP A 328 -9.18 46.90 -7.07
N ARG A 329 -9.04 45.62 -6.71
CA ARG A 329 -7.92 44.78 -7.10
C ARG A 329 -8.52 43.53 -7.73
N THR A 330 -8.37 43.40 -9.04
CA THR A 330 -8.50 42.13 -9.77
C THR A 330 -7.36 41.20 -9.31
N ALA A 331 -7.55 39.91 -8.97
CA ALA A 331 -8.63 38.98 -9.28
C ALA A 331 -8.86 37.93 -8.16
N GLY A 332 -10.10 37.44 -8.04
CA GLY A 332 -10.41 36.15 -7.40
C GLY A 332 -11.41 36.15 -6.23
N THR A 333 -12.55 36.83 -6.38
CA THR A 333 -13.72 36.92 -5.47
C THR A 333 -13.59 37.92 -4.30
N GLN A 334 -13.99 39.16 -4.63
CA GLN A 334 -14.24 40.35 -3.80
C GLN A 334 -15.36 40.10 -2.74
N VAL A 335 -15.54 40.90 -1.67
CA VAL A 335 -16.06 42.29 -1.60
C VAL A 335 -15.98 42.74 -0.12
N PRO A 336 -15.77 44.03 0.26
CA PRO A 336 -15.11 45.14 -0.44
C PRO A 336 -14.27 46.09 0.48
N CYS A 337 -13.44 46.95 -0.11
CA CYS A 337 -13.23 48.29 0.47
C CYS A 337 -14.37 49.21 -0.02
N ASN A 338 -15.60 49.01 0.48
CA ASN A 338 -16.72 49.93 0.26
C ASN A 338 -16.92 50.85 1.47
N SER A 339 -15.84 51.26 2.13
CA SER A 339 -15.95 52.39 3.03
C SER A 339 -16.06 53.65 2.17
N ASN A 340 -17.29 54.13 1.96
CA ASN A 340 -17.53 55.52 1.62
C ASN A 340 -16.90 56.35 2.75
N VAL A 341 -15.70 56.89 2.54
CA VAL A 341 -15.14 57.87 3.48
C VAL A 341 -15.81 59.19 3.17
N THR A 342 -16.93 59.46 3.83
CA THR A 342 -17.53 60.79 3.82
C THR A 342 -16.69 61.68 4.72
N VAL A 343 -15.89 62.56 4.13
CA VAL A 343 -15.22 63.62 4.88
C VAL A 343 -16.27 64.66 5.26
N ASN A 344 -16.91 64.47 6.42
CA ASN A 344 -17.76 65.48 6.99
C ASN A 344 -16.90 66.65 7.48
N GLN A 345 -17.29 67.86 7.08
CA GLN A 345 -16.71 69.12 7.52
C GLN A 345 -16.94 69.31 9.04
N PRO A 346 -16.02 69.95 9.77
CA PRO A 346 -16.43 70.91 10.80
C PRO A 346 -16.94 72.20 10.14
#